data_AF-A0A3B0STA1-F1
#
_entry.id   AF-A0A3B0STA1-F1
#
_cell.length_a   1.000
_cell.length_b   1.000
_cell.length_c   1.000
_cell.angle_alpha   90.00
_cell.angle_beta   90.00
_cell.angle_gamma   90.00
#
_symmetry.space_group_name_H-M   'P 1'
#
loop_
_entity.id
_entity.type
_entity.pdbx_description
1 polymer ?
#
loop_
_entity_poly.entity_id
_entity_poly.type
_entity_poly.pdbx_seq_one_letter_code
_entity_poly.pdbx_strand_id
1 'polypeptide(L)'
;YRRRPPVVRTLEYVETLVGSLVLVLLLAGTGFGIRALLRNFPQTKFEWDAAARHLGLAVTPRLLSVPDISGMLGHVEVLVTYQGSSFGDQTSFTGIYPSLGMGLKVSADNSFKRSIRRLKRTDDANPSEGGNLRVRGTDEAIVKDFMIPRRMAAAGVAIEQYPGMEITDTRISFDIHGRVKTAAELVNHITVLTQTAEVLLSPAGQRSTVGDASMHTSEPSSSPIHSGGHSDPTITKKAPSRSATPARRPVQVESPPAPLSDGSVNAQAVAEELFLGTRVSFVVEEAFDTEYAGQRIRWQGPVISMRPYTSDHHFGETPGVKIVVMIAEVVHDLYGRTKIDIVAALPAGTPLIDRGDPVTITGTLDELDVPKRSIYLK
;
A
#
# COMPACT_ATOMS: atom_id res chain seq x y z
N TYR A 1 4.67 -93.91 -4.33
CA TYR A 1 4.76 -92.81 -5.32
C TYR A 1 3.73 -91.73 -5.00
N ARG A 2 4.11 -90.69 -4.23
CA ARG A 2 3.27 -89.50 -4.00
C ARG A 2 3.66 -88.43 -5.03
N ARG A 3 2.75 -88.10 -5.95
CA ARG A 3 2.89 -86.96 -6.87
C ARG A 3 2.63 -85.67 -6.10
N ARG A 4 3.61 -84.77 -6.02
CA ARG A 4 3.41 -83.40 -5.54
C ARG A 4 2.69 -82.58 -6.64
N PRO A 5 1.69 -81.76 -6.31
CA PRO A 5 1.01 -80.92 -7.29
C PRO A 5 1.91 -79.74 -7.74
N PRO A 6 1.81 -79.31 -9.01
CA PRO A 6 2.57 -78.19 -9.55
C PRO A 6 1.91 -76.87 -9.12
N VAL A 7 2.34 -76.32 -7.98
CA VAL A 7 1.86 -75.02 -7.48
C VAL A 7 3.06 -74.10 -7.27
N VAL A 8 3.75 -73.68 -8.34
CA VAL A 8 4.80 -72.62 -8.21
C VAL A 8 4.90 -71.67 -9.40
N ARG A 9 4.31 -71.94 -10.59
CA ARG A 9 4.57 -71.11 -11.79
C ARG A 9 3.65 -69.90 -12.02
N THR A 10 2.69 -69.63 -11.14
CA THR A 10 1.76 -68.50 -11.31
C THR A 10 2.23 -67.19 -10.67
N LEU A 11 3.24 -67.20 -9.80
CA LEU A 11 3.72 -65.98 -9.13
C LEU A 11 4.69 -65.14 -9.97
N GLU A 12 5.57 -65.75 -10.78
CA GLU A 12 6.56 -65.01 -11.60
C GLU A 12 5.95 -64.15 -12.72
N TYR A 13 4.78 -64.54 -13.25
CA TYR A 13 4.10 -63.76 -14.30
C TYR A 13 3.39 -62.51 -13.76
N VAL A 14 3.05 -62.48 -12.48
CA VAL A 14 2.37 -61.31 -11.89
C VAL A 14 3.36 -60.20 -11.59
N GLU A 15 4.58 -60.53 -11.15
CA GLU A 15 5.62 -59.53 -10.83
C GLU A 15 6.13 -58.77 -12.07
N THR A 16 6.26 -59.46 -13.20
CA THR A 16 6.70 -58.84 -14.48
C THR A 16 5.64 -57.92 -15.07
N LEU A 17 4.36 -58.26 -14.93
CA LEU A 17 3.23 -57.44 -15.36
C LEU A 17 3.07 -56.18 -14.50
N VAL A 18 3.21 -56.31 -13.18
CA VAL A 18 3.16 -55.16 -12.25
C VAL A 18 4.34 -54.21 -12.49
N GLY A 19 5.56 -54.71 -12.68
CA GLY A 19 6.73 -53.88 -12.99
C GLY A 19 6.58 -53.08 -14.30
N SER A 20 6.05 -53.72 -15.34
CA SER A 20 5.81 -53.06 -16.64
C SER A 20 4.72 -51.99 -16.56
N LEU A 21 3.65 -52.24 -15.81
CA LEU A 21 2.57 -51.27 -15.60
C LEU A 21 3.06 -50.04 -14.83
N VAL A 22 3.87 -50.23 -13.78
CA VAL A 22 4.45 -49.13 -12.99
C VAL A 22 5.38 -48.26 -13.85
N LEU A 23 6.21 -48.87 -14.71
CA LEU A 23 7.07 -48.12 -15.63
C LEU A 23 6.26 -47.31 -16.64
N VAL A 24 5.22 -47.90 -17.24
CA VAL A 24 4.34 -47.19 -18.18
C VAL A 24 3.61 -46.04 -17.49
N LEU A 25 3.15 -46.23 -16.25
CA LEU A 25 2.51 -45.15 -15.47
C LEU A 25 3.51 -44.05 -15.08
N LEU A 26 4.77 -44.38 -14.77
CA LEU A 26 5.84 -43.39 -14.53
C LEU A 26 6.17 -42.60 -15.80
N LEU A 27 6.26 -43.27 -16.96
CA LEU A 27 6.50 -42.62 -18.25
C LEU A 27 5.30 -41.76 -18.71
N ALA A 28 4.07 -42.23 -18.48
CA ALA A 28 2.85 -41.48 -18.78
C ALA A 28 2.68 -40.28 -17.84
N GLY A 29 2.96 -40.45 -16.54
CA GLY A 29 2.89 -39.39 -15.54
C GLY A 29 3.93 -38.29 -15.77
N THR A 30 5.17 -38.66 -16.11
CA THR A 30 6.22 -37.70 -16.50
C THR A 30 5.86 -36.97 -17.79
N GLY A 31 5.30 -37.66 -18.78
CA GLY A 31 4.82 -37.04 -20.02
C GLY A 31 3.71 -36.01 -19.81
N PHE A 32 2.75 -36.29 -18.91
CA PHE A 32 1.64 -35.37 -18.62
C PHE A 32 2.12 -34.10 -17.88
N GLY A 33 3.04 -34.24 -16.92
CA GLY A 33 3.66 -33.12 -16.22
C GLY A 33 4.44 -32.19 -17.16
N ILE A 34 5.24 -32.76 -18.08
CA ILE A 34 5.98 -32.00 -19.09
C ILE A 34 5.02 -31.27 -20.04
N ARG A 35 3.94 -31.92 -20.48
CA ARG A 35 2.97 -31.32 -21.41
C ARG A 35 2.20 -30.15 -20.78
N ALA A 36 1.84 -30.23 -19.51
CA ALA A 36 1.18 -29.13 -18.80
C ALA A 36 2.10 -27.91 -18.67
N LEU A 37 3.40 -28.13 -18.41
CA LEU A 37 4.41 -27.06 -18.32
C LEU A 37 4.61 -26.35 -19.68
N LEU A 38 4.61 -27.12 -20.78
CA LEU A 38 4.82 -26.59 -22.13
C LEU A 38 3.61 -25.80 -22.67
N ARG A 39 2.39 -26.02 -22.15
CA ARG A 39 1.18 -25.39 -22.73
C ARG A 39 1.10 -23.88 -22.47
N ASN A 40 1.56 -23.41 -21.31
CA ASN A 40 1.48 -21.98 -20.95
C ASN A 40 2.71 -21.18 -21.41
N PHE A 41 3.78 -21.87 -21.79
CA PHE A 41 5.05 -21.26 -22.16
C PHE A 41 4.97 -20.30 -23.37
N PRO A 42 4.25 -20.62 -24.47
CA PRO A 42 4.14 -19.72 -25.61
C PRO A 42 3.45 -18.41 -25.25
N GLN A 43 2.42 -18.47 -24.41
CA GLN A 43 1.70 -17.28 -23.97
C GLN A 43 2.59 -16.40 -23.10
N THR A 44 3.30 -16.97 -22.11
CA THR A 44 4.23 -16.16 -21.30
C THR A 44 5.34 -15.54 -22.14
N LYS A 45 5.89 -16.29 -23.10
CA LYS A 45 6.90 -15.76 -24.02
C LYS A 45 6.35 -14.57 -24.83
N PHE A 46 5.11 -14.67 -25.31
CA PHE A 46 4.45 -13.59 -26.04
C PHE A 46 4.26 -12.34 -25.16
N GLU A 47 3.81 -12.52 -23.91
CA GLU A 47 3.61 -11.41 -22.95
C GLU A 47 4.94 -10.70 -22.60
N TRP A 48 6.02 -11.46 -22.41
CA TRP A 48 7.35 -10.89 -22.15
C TRP A 48 7.92 -10.14 -23.36
N ASP A 49 7.73 -10.69 -24.57
CA ASP A 49 8.11 -10.03 -25.82
C ASP A 49 7.27 -8.76 -26.10
N ALA A 50 5.98 -8.78 -25.74
CA ALA A 50 5.12 -7.60 -25.82
C ALA A 50 5.58 -6.50 -24.86
N ALA A 51 5.91 -6.83 -23.61
CA ALA A 51 6.45 -5.88 -22.64
C ALA A 51 7.78 -5.26 -23.09
N ALA A 52 8.71 -6.10 -23.58
CA ALA A 52 10.00 -5.63 -24.07
C ALA A 52 9.84 -4.69 -25.27
N ARG A 53 8.98 -5.03 -26.24
CA ARG A 53 8.66 -4.15 -27.37
C ARG A 53 8.02 -2.84 -26.94
N HIS A 54 7.12 -2.87 -25.96
CA HIS A 54 6.48 -1.65 -25.44
C HIS A 54 7.50 -0.67 -24.83
N LEU A 55 8.53 -1.20 -24.19
CA LEU A 55 9.59 -0.42 -23.56
C LEU A 55 10.80 -0.16 -24.48
N GLY A 56 10.84 -0.73 -25.69
CA GLY A 56 12.03 -0.65 -26.55
C GLY A 56 13.24 -1.43 -26.02
N LEU A 57 13.01 -2.48 -25.22
CA LEU A 57 14.04 -3.36 -24.65
C LEU A 57 14.28 -4.59 -25.53
N ALA A 58 15.48 -5.16 -25.43
CA ALA A 58 15.83 -6.39 -26.12
C ALA A 58 15.40 -7.64 -25.34
N VAL A 59 15.08 -8.70 -26.07
CA VAL A 59 14.68 -10.00 -25.52
C VAL A 59 15.76 -11.03 -25.86
N THR A 60 16.36 -11.64 -24.84
CA THR A 60 17.33 -12.72 -25.02
C THR A 60 16.63 -14.07 -24.81
N PRO A 61 16.45 -14.88 -25.86
CA PRO A 61 15.74 -16.16 -25.74
C PRO A 61 16.53 -17.15 -24.88
N ARG A 62 15.84 -17.82 -23.95
CA ARG A 62 16.37 -18.97 -23.20
C ARG A 62 15.74 -20.27 -23.67
N LEU A 63 16.55 -21.32 -23.80
CA LEU A 63 16.06 -22.65 -24.16
C LEU A 63 15.20 -23.19 -23.00
N LEU A 64 13.92 -23.45 -23.26
CA LEU A 64 12.95 -23.99 -22.27
C LEU A 64 12.68 -23.11 -21.04
N SER A 65 13.08 -21.82 -21.06
CA SER A 65 12.79 -20.87 -20.00
C SER A 65 12.28 -19.54 -20.55
N VAL A 66 11.60 -18.78 -19.70
CA VAL A 66 11.15 -17.43 -20.02
C VAL A 66 12.36 -16.61 -20.47
N PRO A 67 12.26 -15.81 -21.55
CA PRO A 67 13.40 -15.04 -22.04
C PRO A 67 13.81 -13.98 -21.02
N ASP A 68 15.07 -13.54 -21.06
CA ASP A 68 15.49 -12.37 -20.29
C ASP A 68 15.13 -11.09 -21.07
N ILE A 69 14.81 -10.01 -20.36
CA ILE A 69 14.61 -8.68 -20.96
C ILE A 69 15.77 -7.80 -20.50
N SER A 70 16.42 -7.12 -21.44
CA SER A 70 17.53 -6.22 -21.12
C SER A 70 17.61 -5.02 -22.07
N GLY A 71 18.06 -3.88 -21.58
CA GLY A 71 18.30 -2.69 -22.41
C GLY A 71 18.38 -1.40 -21.62
N MET A 72 18.52 -0.28 -22.31
CA MET A 72 18.65 1.04 -21.69
C MET A 72 17.31 1.78 -21.69
N LEU A 73 16.87 2.26 -20.52
CA LEU A 73 15.79 3.24 -20.37
C LEU A 73 16.37 4.51 -19.74
N GLY A 74 16.60 5.54 -20.55
CA GLY A 74 17.31 6.74 -20.14
C GLY A 74 18.75 6.42 -19.70
N HIS A 75 19.04 6.62 -18.42
CA HIS A 75 20.35 6.35 -17.81
C HIS A 75 20.40 5.03 -17.03
N VAL A 76 19.38 4.20 -17.14
CA VAL A 76 19.22 2.96 -16.38
C VAL A 76 19.29 1.77 -17.32
N GLU A 77 20.29 0.92 -17.13
CA GLU A 77 20.34 -0.40 -17.77
C GLU A 77 19.41 -1.34 -16.99
N VAL A 78 18.32 -1.75 -17.62
CA VAL A 78 17.33 -2.65 -17.05
C VAL A 78 17.71 -4.08 -17.42
N LEU A 79 17.61 -4.98 -16.43
CA LEU A 79 17.72 -6.42 -16.58
C LEU A 79 16.58 -7.10 -15.81
N VAL A 80 15.76 -7.87 -16.51
CA VAL A 80 14.71 -8.72 -15.94
C VAL A 80 15.02 -10.16 -16.26
N THR A 81 15.18 -10.97 -15.22
CA THR A 81 15.48 -12.41 -15.37
C THR A 81 14.47 -13.24 -14.60
N TYR A 82 14.15 -14.42 -15.15
CA TYR A 82 13.37 -15.42 -14.45
C TYR A 82 14.27 -16.60 -14.05
N GLN A 83 14.20 -16.96 -12.78
CA GLN A 83 14.93 -18.09 -12.21
C GLN A 83 13.93 -19.08 -11.61
N GLY A 84 13.77 -20.23 -12.24
CA GLY A 84 13.10 -21.39 -11.64
C GLY A 84 14.13 -22.20 -10.86
N SER A 85 13.95 -22.35 -9.56
CA SER A 85 14.83 -23.16 -8.69
C SER A 85 14.03 -24.19 -7.90
N SER A 86 14.71 -25.16 -7.30
CA SER A 86 14.08 -26.11 -6.37
C SER A 86 13.44 -25.43 -5.14
N PHE A 87 13.85 -24.19 -4.84
CA PHE A 87 13.34 -23.39 -3.72
C PHE A 87 12.20 -22.44 -4.11
N GLY A 88 11.78 -22.48 -5.38
CA GLY A 88 10.72 -21.64 -5.91
C GLY A 88 11.12 -20.94 -7.20
N ASP A 89 10.09 -20.45 -7.87
CA ASP A 89 10.20 -19.60 -9.03
C ASP A 89 10.29 -18.14 -8.57
N GLN A 90 11.16 -17.35 -9.21
CA GLN A 90 11.25 -15.92 -8.96
C GLN A 90 11.54 -15.14 -10.23
N THR A 91 11.00 -13.93 -10.30
CA THR A 91 11.33 -12.93 -11.33
C THR A 91 12.12 -11.81 -10.67
N SER A 92 13.36 -11.62 -11.10
CA SER A 92 14.26 -10.60 -10.57
C SER A 92 14.29 -9.40 -11.50
N PHE A 93 14.14 -8.22 -10.93
CA PHE A 93 14.19 -6.93 -11.61
C PHE A 93 15.43 -6.19 -11.11
N THR A 94 16.31 -5.77 -12.03
CA THR A 94 17.52 -5.02 -11.72
C THR A 94 17.63 -3.80 -12.64
N GLY A 95 17.92 -2.65 -12.06
CA GLY A 95 18.28 -1.42 -12.77
C GLY A 95 19.67 -0.99 -12.36
N ILE A 96 20.59 -0.89 -13.31
CA ILE A 96 21.97 -0.43 -13.10
C ILE A 96 22.06 1.01 -13.58
N TYR A 97 22.65 1.89 -12.79
CA TYR A 97 22.82 3.31 -13.11
C TYR A 97 24.22 3.80 -12.71
N PRO A 98 24.65 4.99 -13.20
CA PRO A 98 25.93 5.58 -12.82
C PRO A 98 26.09 5.67 -11.30
N SER A 99 27.30 5.37 -10.81
CA SER A 99 27.63 5.42 -9.38
C SER A 99 27.26 6.75 -8.75
N LEU A 100 26.59 6.69 -7.59
CA LEU A 100 26.27 7.85 -6.77
C LEU A 100 27.46 8.34 -5.94
N GLY A 101 28.50 7.51 -5.78
CA GLY A 101 29.79 7.87 -5.18
C GLY A 101 29.78 7.99 -3.65
N MET A 102 28.75 7.48 -2.97
CA MET A 102 28.59 7.59 -1.52
C MET A 102 28.48 6.24 -0.80
N GLY A 103 28.51 5.14 -1.55
CA GLY A 103 28.31 3.79 -1.01
C GLY A 103 26.89 3.60 -0.47
N LEU A 104 25.90 4.25 -1.10
CA LEU A 104 24.51 4.23 -0.65
C LEU A 104 24.01 2.78 -0.55
N LYS A 105 23.22 2.50 0.49
CA LYS A 105 22.41 1.30 0.61
C LYS A 105 21.10 1.63 1.33
N VAL A 106 19.98 1.50 0.63
CA VAL A 106 18.63 1.65 1.15
C VAL A 106 17.88 0.33 1.04
N SER A 107 17.22 -0.07 2.11
CA SER A 107 16.42 -1.30 2.17
C SER A 107 15.31 -1.15 3.21
N ALA A 108 14.25 -1.95 3.11
CA ALA A 108 13.26 -2.06 4.17
C ALA A 108 13.92 -2.55 5.47
N ASP A 109 13.69 -1.84 6.58
CA ASP A 109 14.11 -2.30 7.89
C ASP A 109 13.18 -3.40 8.41
N ASN A 110 13.46 -4.62 8.00
CA ASN A 110 12.76 -5.81 8.50
C ASN A 110 13.07 -6.14 9.96
N SER A 111 13.97 -5.38 10.62
CA SER A 111 14.27 -5.54 12.05
C SER A 111 13.05 -5.29 12.91
N PHE A 112 12.20 -4.33 12.53
CA PHE A 112 11.02 -3.96 13.30
C PHE A 112 9.97 -5.08 13.33
N LYS A 113 9.79 -5.83 12.23
CA LYS A 113 8.93 -7.04 12.22
C LYS A 113 9.42 -8.16 13.16
N ARG A 114 10.71 -8.18 13.51
CA ARG A 114 11.28 -9.15 14.47
C ARG A 114 11.30 -8.61 15.90
N SER A 115 11.50 -7.31 16.10
CA SER A 115 11.53 -6.69 17.44
C SER A 115 10.13 -6.37 17.99
N ILE A 116 9.12 -6.04 17.17
CA ILE A 116 7.72 -5.89 17.65
C ILE A 116 7.19 -7.22 18.23
N ARG A 117 7.68 -8.38 17.77
CA ARG A 117 7.35 -9.67 18.42
C ARG A 117 7.95 -9.82 19.83
N ARG A 118 8.87 -8.94 20.26
CA ARG A 118 9.59 -9.03 21.54
C ARG A 118 9.53 -7.78 22.41
N LEU A 119 9.13 -6.62 21.89
CA LEU A 119 9.31 -5.31 22.54
C LEU A 119 8.07 -4.39 22.46
N LYS A 120 6.86 -4.92 22.68
CA LYS A 120 5.71 -4.10 23.10
C LYS A 120 5.67 -3.97 24.63
N ARG A 121 6.76 -3.43 25.17
CA ARG A 121 6.86 -2.86 26.51
C ARG A 121 7.92 -1.76 26.40
N THR A 122 7.61 -0.62 27.01
CA THR A 122 8.38 0.63 27.12
C THR A 122 8.25 1.65 25.98
N ASP A 123 7.83 2.82 26.46
CA ASP A 123 7.40 4.06 25.84
C ASP A 123 8.50 4.85 25.11
N ASP A 124 8.02 5.84 24.35
CA ASP A 124 8.68 7.10 23.99
C ASP A 124 10.00 7.03 23.21
N ALA A 125 9.87 6.84 21.89
CA ALA A 125 10.71 7.54 20.92
C ALA A 125 9.95 7.66 19.60
N ASN A 126 9.58 8.89 19.25
CA ASN A 126 8.88 9.26 18.02
C ASN A 126 9.84 9.10 16.81
N PRO A 127 9.68 8.08 15.94
CA PRO A 127 10.47 7.96 14.72
C PRO A 127 9.72 8.72 13.61
N SER A 128 10.25 9.88 13.24
CA SER A 128 9.77 10.72 12.15
C SER A 128 9.47 9.94 10.86
N GLU A 129 8.19 9.87 10.49
CA GLU A 129 7.53 10.05 9.16
C GLU A 129 8.16 9.46 7.87
N GLY A 130 9.24 8.71 7.94
CA GLY A 130 9.68 7.83 6.85
C GLY A 130 9.31 6.41 7.23
N GLY A 131 8.54 5.71 6.38
CA GLY A 131 8.36 4.26 6.53
C GLY A 131 9.70 3.58 6.81
N ASN A 132 9.70 2.45 7.53
CA ASN A 132 10.88 1.75 8.05
C ASN A 132 11.99 1.53 6.99
N LEU A 133 12.78 2.56 6.70
CA LEU A 133 13.82 2.60 5.69
C LEU A 133 15.14 2.60 6.41
N ARG A 134 15.96 1.59 6.12
CA ARG A 134 17.34 1.56 6.56
C ARG A 134 18.22 2.17 5.48
N VAL A 135 18.62 3.42 5.68
CA VAL A 135 19.59 4.12 4.83
C VAL A 135 20.98 3.99 5.44
N ARG A 136 21.97 3.58 4.64
CA ARG A 136 23.39 3.57 5.01
C ARG A 136 24.24 4.14 3.87
N GLY A 137 25.42 4.64 4.20
CA GLY A 137 26.48 4.87 3.23
C GLY A 137 27.84 5.00 3.90
N THR A 138 28.85 5.39 3.12
CA THR A 138 30.25 5.52 3.59
C THR A 138 30.41 6.74 4.48
N ASP A 139 29.70 7.83 4.16
CA ASP A 139 29.67 9.07 4.92
C ASP A 139 28.21 9.49 5.16
N GLU A 140 27.82 9.59 6.42
CA GLU A 140 26.45 9.93 6.83
C GLU A 140 26.04 11.34 6.39
N ALA A 141 26.96 12.31 6.42
CA ALA A 141 26.65 13.68 6.03
C ALA A 141 26.35 13.77 4.53
N ILE A 142 27.17 13.12 3.69
CA ILE A 142 26.97 13.07 2.24
C ILE A 142 25.65 12.37 1.90
N VAL A 143 25.35 11.27 2.58
CA VAL A 143 24.08 10.54 2.37
C VAL A 143 22.89 11.39 2.77
N LYS A 144 22.98 12.14 3.88
CA LYS A 144 21.90 13.01 4.35
C LYS A 144 21.64 14.17 3.37
N ASP A 145 22.69 14.78 2.85
CA ASP A 145 22.59 15.84 1.84
C ASP A 145 22.05 15.30 0.50
N PHE A 146 22.41 14.06 0.15
CA PHE A 146 21.90 13.38 -1.02
C PHE A 146 20.43 12.97 -0.86
N MET A 147 20.02 12.41 0.27
CA MET A 147 18.67 11.90 0.52
C MET A 147 17.70 13.02 0.90
N ILE A 148 17.54 14.00 0.01
CA ILE A 148 16.52 15.04 0.11
C ILE A 148 15.10 14.44 0.18
N PRO A 149 14.09 15.15 0.71
CA PRO A 149 12.73 14.62 0.90
C PRO A 149 12.12 13.95 -0.34
N ARG A 150 12.35 14.51 -1.54
CA ARG A 150 11.88 13.92 -2.80
C ARG A 150 12.46 12.53 -3.09
N ARG A 151 13.75 12.33 -2.84
CA ARG A 151 14.44 11.04 -3.04
C ARG A 151 14.04 10.04 -1.96
N MET A 152 13.92 10.50 -0.71
CA MET A 152 13.39 9.68 0.38
C MET A 152 11.97 9.19 0.10
N ALA A 153 11.09 10.07 -0.38
CA ALA A 153 9.72 9.71 -0.74
C ALA A 153 9.68 8.68 -1.88
N ALA A 154 10.44 8.91 -2.97
CA ALA A 154 10.50 7.95 -4.08
C ALA A 154 11.03 6.58 -3.66
N ALA A 155 12.11 6.54 -2.87
CA ALA A 155 12.65 5.30 -2.33
C ALA A 155 11.66 4.62 -1.37
N GLY A 156 10.97 5.40 -0.53
CA GLY A 156 9.95 4.92 0.41
C GLY A 156 8.79 4.25 -0.29
N VAL A 157 8.17 4.92 -1.27
CA VAL A 157 7.06 4.38 -2.07
C VAL A 157 7.48 3.09 -2.78
N ALA A 158 8.67 3.08 -3.40
CA ALA A 158 9.16 1.91 -4.13
C ALA A 158 9.44 0.71 -3.21
N ILE A 159 10.01 0.94 -2.02
CA ILE A 159 10.29 -0.11 -1.03
C ILE A 159 9.02 -0.58 -0.33
N GLU A 160 8.04 0.29 -0.12
CA GLU A 160 6.73 -0.09 0.40
C GLU A 160 6.00 -1.03 -0.59
N GLN A 161 6.03 -0.69 -1.88
CA GLN A 161 5.47 -1.53 -2.94
C GLN A 161 6.23 -2.85 -3.11
N TYR A 162 7.56 -2.84 -2.94
CA TYR A 162 8.42 -4.01 -3.05
C TYR A 162 9.29 -4.17 -1.80
N PRO A 163 8.80 -4.85 -0.73
CA PRO A 163 9.52 -4.95 0.54
C PRO A 163 10.90 -5.64 0.47
N GLY A 164 11.18 -6.36 -0.62
CA GLY A 164 12.48 -6.97 -0.91
C GLY A 164 13.43 -6.07 -1.70
N MET A 165 13.05 -4.82 -1.99
CA MET A 165 13.85 -3.90 -2.79
C MET A 165 15.11 -3.45 -2.04
N GLU A 166 16.23 -3.53 -2.75
CA GLU A 166 17.52 -3.01 -2.34
C GLU A 166 17.95 -1.93 -3.35
N ILE A 167 18.22 -0.74 -2.84
CA ILE A 167 18.79 0.38 -3.59
C ILE A 167 20.23 0.53 -3.11
N THR A 168 21.18 0.62 -4.04
CA THR A 168 22.60 0.79 -3.72
C THR A 168 23.20 1.98 -4.46
N ASP A 169 24.51 2.15 -4.36
CA ASP A 169 25.23 3.19 -5.08
C ASP A 169 25.14 3.07 -6.61
N THR A 170 24.95 1.86 -7.15
CA THR A 170 25.00 1.60 -8.61
C THR A 170 23.82 0.76 -9.12
N ARG A 171 22.93 0.30 -8.24
CA ARG A 171 21.85 -0.63 -8.61
C ARG A 171 20.60 -0.47 -7.76
N ILE A 172 19.43 -0.63 -8.36
CA ILE A 172 18.15 -0.93 -7.69
C ILE A 172 17.75 -2.34 -8.10
N SER A 173 17.38 -3.19 -7.14
CA SER A 173 16.93 -4.55 -7.43
C SER A 173 15.85 -5.04 -6.49
N PHE A 174 14.93 -5.86 -6.98
CA PHE A 174 13.96 -6.60 -6.16
C PHE A 174 13.53 -7.87 -6.86
N ASP A 175 12.99 -8.81 -6.08
CA ASP A 175 12.49 -10.08 -6.57
C ASP A 175 10.98 -10.20 -6.29
N ILE A 176 10.25 -10.77 -7.25
CA ILE A 176 8.85 -11.16 -7.11
C ILE A 176 8.76 -12.68 -7.14
N HIS A 177 8.00 -13.25 -6.20
CA HIS A 177 7.74 -14.69 -6.17
C HIS A 177 6.89 -15.12 -7.36
N GLY A 178 7.33 -16.18 -8.03
CA GLY A 178 6.72 -16.70 -9.22
C GLY A 178 7.15 -15.96 -10.48
N ARG A 179 6.36 -16.22 -11.52
CA ARG A 179 6.54 -15.68 -12.86
C ARG A 179 5.54 -14.57 -13.10
N VAL A 180 5.99 -13.42 -13.57
CA VAL A 180 5.10 -12.34 -14.03
C VAL A 180 4.41 -12.79 -15.33
N LYS A 181 3.09 -12.73 -15.35
CA LYS A 181 2.27 -13.42 -16.36
C LYS A 181 1.87 -12.53 -17.52
N THR A 182 1.76 -11.23 -17.28
CA THR A 182 1.21 -10.28 -18.26
C THR A 182 2.23 -9.21 -18.64
N ALA A 183 2.10 -8.67 -19.85
CA ALA A 183 2.93 -7.58 -20.29
C ALA A 183 2.76 -6.31 -19.44
N ALA A 184 1.52 -6.01 -19.01
CA ALA A 184 1.21 -4.82 -18.22
C ALA A 184 1.87 -4.85 -16.84
N GLU A 185 1.88 -6.00 -16.16
CA GLU A 185 2.59 -6.16 -14.87
C GLU A 185 4.10 -5.93 -15.05
N LEU A 186 4.73 -6.53 -16.07
CA LEU A 186 6.16 -6.32 -16.37
C LEU A 186 6.48 -4.84 -16.60
N VAL A 187 5.68 -4.17 -17.43
CA VAL A 187 5.84 -2.74 -17.74
C VAL A 187 5.73 -1.92 -16.45
N ASN A 188 4.75 -2.20 -15.60
CA ASN A 188 4.58 -1.50 -14.33
C ASN A 188 5.80 -1.68 -13.41
N HIS A 189 6.30 -2.91 -13.24
CA HIS A 189 7.48 -3.20 -12.42
C HIS A 189 8.74 -2.47 -12.92
N ILE A 190 8.98 -2.50 -14.24
CA ILE A 190 10.13 -1.81 -14.85
C ILE A 190 9.98 -0.29 -14.73
N THR A 191 8.76 0.23 -14.85
CA THR A 191 8.46 1.66 -14.73
C THR A 191 8.77 2.17 -13.32
N VAL A 192 8.30 1.48 -12.26
CA VAL A 192 8.60 1.88 -10.87
C VAL A 192 10.12 1.84 -10.61
N LEU A 193 10.80 0.80 -11.09
CA LEU A 193 12.26 0.66 -10.95
C LEU A 193 13.01 1.82 -11.62
N THR A 194 12.65 2.17 -12.85
CA THR A 194 13.33 3.22 -13.62
C THR A 194 12.99 4.63 -13.12
N GLN A 195 11.74 4.90 -12.76
CA GLN A 195 11.34 6.17 -12.15
C GLN A 195 12.03 6.43 -10.81
N THR A 196 12.17 5.39 -9.98
CA THR A 196 12.92 5.50 -8.72
C THR A 196 14.38 5.84 -8.98
N ALA A 197 15.02 5.14 -9.93
CA ALA A 197 16.40 5.42 -10.33
C ALA A 197 16.57 6.85 -10.88
N GLU A 198 15.64 7.32 -11.72
CA GLU A 198 15.66 8.67 -12.29
C GLU A 198 15.59 9.76 -11.21
N VAL A 199 14.75 9.57 -10.18
CA VAL A 199 14.68 10.51 -9.03
C VAL A 199 15.99 10.52 -8.25
N LEU A 200 16.65 9.37 -8.08
CA LEU A 200 17.95 9.30 -7.40
C LEU A 200 19.04 10.01 -8.22
N LEU A 201 19.03 9.89 -9.54
CA LEU A 201 19.99 10.52 -10.44
C LEU A 201 19.72 12.02 -10.67
N SER A 202 18.49 12.49 -10.42
CA SER A 202 18.09 13.89 -10.63
C SER A 202 18.93 14.85 -9.79
N PRO A 203 19.45 15.97 -10.31
CA PRO A 203 20.26 16.92 -9.54
C PRO A 203 19.49 17.48 -8.32
N ALA A 204 20.15 17.58 -7.15
CA ALA A 204 19.52 18.06 -5.91
C ALA A 204 18.94 19.48 -6.02
N GLY A 205 19.45 20.30 -6.95
CA GLY A 205 19.01 21.67 -7.19
C GLY A 205 17.75 21.81 -8.06
N GLN A 206 17.24 20.73 -8.63
CA GLN A 206 16.03 20.77 -9.46
C GLN A 206 14.79 20.76 -8.54
N ARG A 207 14.57 21.88 -7.84
CA ARG A 207 13.29 22.16 -7.18
C ARG A 207 12.22 22.03 -8.25
N SER A 208 11.28 21.11 -8.05
CA SER A 208 10.14 20.96 -8.93
C SER A 208 9.41 22.30 -8.98
N THR A 209 9.64 23.09 -10.02
CA THR A 209 8.89 24.31 -10.36
C THR A 209 7.49 23.94 -10.88
N VAL A 210 6.87 22.91 -10.31
CA VAL A 210 5.54 22.39 -10.66
C VAL A 210 4.44 23.26 -10.02
N GLY A 211 4.80 24.27 -9.24
CA GLY A 211 3.87 25.25 -8.66
C GLY A 211 3.89 26.65 -9.27
N ASP A 212 4.78 26.94 -10.22
CA ASP A 212 4.88 28.28 -10.81
C ASP A 212 4.55 28.20 -12.30
N ALA A 213 3.35 27.69 -12.59
CA ALA A 213 2.67 28.06 -13.80
C ALA A 213 2.45 29.57 -13.70
N SER A 214 3.43 30.30 -14.24
CA SER A 214 3.30 31.70 -14.63
C SER A 214 1.90 31.87 -15.20
N MET A 215 1.03 32.51 -14.42
CA MET A 215 -0.03 33.30 -14.99
C MET A 215 0.68 34.21 -15.99
N HIS A 216 0.62 33.82 -17.26
CA HIS A 216 0.84 34.71 -18.36
C HIS A 216 -0.06 35.89 -18.08
N THR A 217 0.58 36.93 -17.56
CA THR A 217 -0.01 38.25 -17.42
C THR A 217 -0.23 38.68 -18.86
N SER A 218 -1.46 38.48 -19.33
CA SER A 218 -1.94 39.09 -20.56
C SER A 218 -1.59 40.57 -20.49
N GLU A 219 -0.95 41.07 -21.54
CA GLU A 219 -0.66 42.49 -21.70
C GLU A 219 -1.91 43.32 -21.39
N PRO A 220 -1.80 44.38 -20.57
CA PRO A 220 -2.90 45.29 -20.33
C PRO A 220 -3.19 46.05 -21.64
N SER A 221 -4.24 45.64 -22.33
CA SER A 221 -4.90 46.46 -23.34
C SER A 221 -5.37 47.76 -22.67
N SER A 222 -4.70 48.84 -23.03
CA SER A 222 -5.01 50.21 -22.66
C SER A 222 -6.47 50.58 -22.98
N SER A 223 -7.23 50.92 -21.94
CA SER A 223 -8.46 51.72 -22.05
C SER A 223 -8.67 52.54 -20.78
N PRO A 224 -9.34 53.71 -20.88
CA PRO A 224 -9.02 54.88 -20.07
C PRO A 224 -9.90 55.03 -18.82
N ILE A 225 -9.21 55.44 -17.74
CA ILE A 225 -9.59 56.45 -16.74
C ILE A 225 -11.09 56.58 -16.41
N HIS A 226 -11.48 56.02 -15.25
CA HIS A 226 -12.58 56.59 -14.47
C HIS A 226 -12.13 56.83 -13.03
N SER A 227 -12.06 58.12 -12.69
CA SER A 227 -11.70 58.66 -11.38
C SER A 227 -12.87 58.59 -10.40
N GLY A 228 -12.59 58.12 -9.20
CA GLY A 228 -13.41 58.27 -8.00
C GLY A 228 -12.87 57.29 -6.96
N GLY A 229 -12.31 57.66 -5.82
CA GLY A 229 -12.50 58.86 -5.02
C GLY A 229 -12.88 58.39 -3.62
N HIS A 230 -12.03 58.69 -2.64
CA HIS A 230 -12.27 58.61 -1.17
C HIS A 230 -12.35 57.19 -0.56
N SER A 231 -11.86 56.91 0.64
CA SER A 231 -11.14 57.70 1.66
C SER A 231 -10.61 56.74 2.74
N ASP A 232 -9.44 57.08 3.27
CA ASP A 232 -8.83 56.58 4.50
C ASP A 232 -9.80 56.68 5.70
N PRO A 233 -9.76 55.74 6.66
CA PRO A 233 -9.39 56.25 7.99
C PRO A 233 -8.56 55.29 8.86
N THR A 234 -7.42 55.82 9.30
CA THR A 234 -7.15 56.21 10.70
C THR A 234 -7.17 55.14 11.78
N ILE A 235 -5.94 54.75 12.12
CA ILE A 235 -5.48 54.19 13.40
C ILE A 235 -6.08 54.95 14.60
N THR A 236 -6.77 54.25 15.50
CA THR A 236 -7.01 54.77 16.87
C THR A 236 -6.65 53.73 17.93
N LYS A 237 -5.58 54.05 18.64
CA LYS A 237 -5.02 53.39 19.81
C LYS A 237 -5.78 53.88 21.06
N LYS A 238 -6.35 52.98 21.88
CA LYS A 238 -6.77 53.34 23.26
C LYS A 238 -6.78 52.13 24.21
N ALA A 239 -5.95 52.23 25.24
CA ALA A 239 -6.06 51.52 26.53
C ALA A 239 -6.30 52.60 27.62
N PRO A 240 -6.37 52.29 28.94
CA PRO A 240 -7.20 51.35 29.69
C PRO A 240 -8.05 52.07 30.79
N SER A 241 -9.11 51.47 31.32
CA SER A 241 -9.68 51.74 32.68
C SER A 241 -10.90 50.83 32.93
N ARG A 242 -10.92 49.93 33.91
CA ARG A 242 -11.05 50.06 35.38
C ARG A 242 -12.52 50.13 35.87
N SER A 243 -12.93 49.03 36.50
CA SER A 243 -13.88 48.88 37.61
C SER A 243 -15.33 49.39 37.49
N ALA A 244 -16.28 48.44 37.44
CA ALA A 244 -17.59 48.60 38.08
C ALA A 244 -18.14 47.23 38.57
N THR A 245 -18.59 47.26 39.82
CA THR A 245 -19.15 46.22 40.70
C THR A 245 -20.51 45.69 40.20
N PRO A 246 -20.95 44.46 40.57
CA PRO A 246 -21.91 43.68 39.79
C PRO A 246 -23.36 44.00 40.12
N ALA A 247 -24.15 44.26 39.08
CA ALA A 247 -25.61 44.23 39.15
C ALA A 247 -26.09 42.79 38.97
N ARG A 248 -26.86 42.30 39.95
CA ARG A 248 -27.48 40.98 39.99
C ARG A 248 -28.44 40.82 38.80
N ARG A 249 -27.98 40.09 37.78
CA ARG A 249 -28.73 39.74 36.57
C ARG A 249 -29.89 38.80 36.95
N PRO A 250 -31.11 38.99 36.44
CA PRO A 250 -32.19 38.03 36.62
C PRO A 250 -31.74 36.66 36.12
N VAL A 251 -32.09 35.60 36.86
CA VAL A 251 -31.84 34.21 36.49
C VAL A 251 -32.53 33.95 35.16
N GLN A 252 -31.74 34.07 34.09
CA GLN A 252 -32.13 33.68 32.75
C GLN A 252 -32.19 32.16 32.78
N VAL A 253 -33.41 31.62 32.78
CA VAL A 253 -33.66 30.20 32.56
C VAL A 253 -32.93 29.85 31.26
N GLU A 254 -31.84 29.12 31.41
CA GLU A 254 -31.00 28.64 30.33
C GLU A 254 -31.92 27.86 29.38
N SER A 255 -32.24 28.49 28.26
CA SER A 255 -33.00 27.83 27.21
C SER A 255 -32.22 26.59 26.83
N PRO A 256 -32.86 25.41 26.68
CA PRO A 256 -32.19 24.18 26.28
C PRO A 256 -31.26 24.50 25.10
N PRO A 257 -29.98 24.05 25.14
CA PRO A 257 -29.05 24.32 24.05
C PRO A 257 -29.73 23.96 22.74
N ALA A 258 -29.70 24.89 21.78
CA ALA A 258 -30.27 24.68 20.46
C ALA A 258 -29.79 23.31 19.95
N PRO A 259 -30.67 22.47 19.38
CA PRO A 259 -30.29 21.19 18.84
C PRO A 259 -29.12 21.42 17.88
N LEU A 260 -27.97 20.84 18.22
CA LEU A 260 -26.79 20.83 17.35
C LEU A 260 -27.29 20.41 15.97
N SER A 261 -27.11 21.26 14.97
CA SER A 261 -27.48 20.93 13.60
C SER A 261 -26.85 19.57 13.29
N ASP A 262 -27.69 18.62 12.90
CA ASP A 262 -27.42 17.20 12.72
C ASP A 262 -26.52 17.02 11.48
N GLY A 263 -25.33 17.63 11.51
CA GLY A 263 -24.28 17.60 10.49
C GLY A 263 -23.62 16.23 10.48
N SER A 264 -24.42 15.17 10.39
CA SER A 264 -23.94 13.81 10.29
C SER A 264 -23.15 13.68 9.00
N VAL A 265 -21.84 13.58 9.13
CA VAL A 265 -20.95 13.25 8.03
C VAL A 265 -21.49 12.00 7.32
N ASN A 266 -21.60 12.03 6.00
CA ASN A 266 -22.12 10.88 5.24
C ASN A 266 -21.03 9.81 5.09
N ALA A 267 -21.30 8.58 5.52
CA ALA A 267 -20.34 7.47 5.48
C ALA A 267 -19.81 7.17 4.07
N GLN A 268 -20.68 7.20 3.06
CA GLN A 268 -20.31 6.96 1.67
C GLN A 268 -19.40 8.07 1.16
N ALA A 269 -19.72 9.35 1.44
CA ALA A 269 -18.90 10.47 1.01
C ALA A 269 -17.48 10.41 1.60
N VAL A 270 -17.35 10.07 2.90
CA VAL A 270 -16.05 9.86 3.56
C VAL A 270 -15.29 8.71 2.92
N ALA A 271 -15.97 7.58 2.68
CA ALA A 271 -15.36 6.43 2.05
C ALA A 271 -14.87 6.73 0.62
N GLU A 272 -15.65 7.48 -0.16
CA GLU A 272 -15.25 7.89 -1.50
C GLU A 272 -14.05 8.84 -1.45
N GLU A 273 -14.08 9.85 -0.60
CA GLU A 273 -12.95 10.77 -0.49
C GLU A 273 -11.64 10.07 -0.08
N LEU A 274 -11.71 9.19 0.92
CA LEU A 274 -10.53 8.51 1.46
C LEU A 274 -10.02 7.39 0.55
N PHE A 275 -10.90 6.68 -0.17
CA PHE A 275 -10.54 5.41 -0.83
C PHE A 275 -10.77 5.34 -2.35
N LEU A 276 -11.44 6.30 -2.98
CA LEU A 276 -11.53 6.35 -4.46
C LEU A 276 -10.36 7.10 -5.11
N GLY A 277 -9.69 7.99 -4.37
CA GLY A 277 -8.56 8.75 -4.88
C GLY A 277 -7.33 7.88 -5.14
N THR A 278 -6.44 8.36 -6.02
CA THR A 278 -5.08 7.81 -6.20
C THR A 278 -4.13 8.23 -5.08
N ARG A 279 -4.67 8.60 -3.91
CA ARG A 279 -3.89 9.03 -2.75
C ARG A 279 -3.15 7.83 -2.17
N VAL A 280 -1.88 8.04 -1.87
CA VAL A 280 -1.04 7.09 -1.13
C VAL A 280 -1.52 7.01 0.32
N SER A 281 -1.31 5.86 0.98
CA SER A 281 -1.86 5.51 2.30
C SER A 281 -1.69 6.61 3.34
N PHE A 282 -0.50 7.19 3.46
CA PHE A 282 -0.23 8.24 4.45
C PHE A 282 -1.00 9.55 4.21
N VAL A 283 -1.28 9.91 2.96
CA VAL A 283 -2.10 11.11 2.66
C VAL A 283 -3.56 10.87 3.05
N VAL A 284 -4.02 9.63 2.94
CA VAL A 284 -5.36 9.24 3.38
C VAL A 284 -5.47 9.28 4.91
N GLU A 285 -4.46 8.78 5.62
CA GLU A 285 -4.38 8.84 7.09
C GLU A 285 -4.32 10.29 7.58
N GLU A 286 -3.45 11.13 7.01
CA GLU A 286 -3.35 12.55 7.38
C GLU A 286 -4.65 13.33 7.12
N ALA A 287 -5.31 13.07 5.99
CA ALA A 287 -6.62 13.66 5.70
C ALA A 287 -7.69 13.21 6.70
N PHE A 288 -7.69 11.93 7.08
CA PHE A 288 -8.59 11.42 8.12
C PHE A 288 -8.34 12.10 9.47
N ASP A 289 -7.10 12.17 9.91
CA ASP A 289 -6.74 12.77 11.21
C ASP A 289 -7.05 14.26 11.26
N THR A 290 -6.83 14.98 10.15
CA THR A 290 -7.04 16.43 10.08
C THR A 290 -8.51 16.78 9.96
N GLU A 291 -9.25 16.07 9.13
CA GLU A 291 -10.61 16.46 8.74
C GLU A 291 -11.68 15.71 9.50
N TYR A 292 -11.45 14.44 9.86
CA TYR A 292 -12.51 13.52 10.30
C TYR A 292 -12.34 13.01 11.74
N ALA A 293 -11.10 12.83 12.22
CA ALA A 293 -10.87 12.35 13.58
C ALA A 293 -11.50 13.29 14.62
N GLY A 294 -12.07 12.71 15.68
CA GLY A 294 -12.79 13.43 16.72
C GLY A 294 -14.22 13.84 16.34
N GLN A 295 -14.66 13.66 15.09
CA GLN A 295 -16.05 13.92 14.71
C GLN A 295 -16.99 12.83 15.22
N ARG A 296 -18.19 13.24 15.67
CA ARG A 296 -19.25 12.32 16.07
C ARG A 296 -20.06 11.90 14.87
N ILE A 297 -20.31 10.60 14.73
CA ILE A 297 -21.04 10.03 13.60
C ILE A 297 -22.28 9.26 14.06
N ARG A 298 -23.19 9.06 13.10
CA ARG A 298 -24.30 8.13 13.19
C ARG A 298 -24.46 7.45 11.84
N TRP A 299 -23.89 6.26 11.70
CA TRP A 299 -23.88 5.51 10.45
C TRP A 299 -24.67 4.22 10.57
N GLN A 300 -25.17 3.71 9.45
CA GLN A 300 -25.97 2.49 9.39
C GLN A 300 -25.36 1.53 8.37
N GLY A 301 -25.37 0.23 8.69
CA GLY A 301 -24.89 -0.81 7.79
C GLY A 301 -25.16 -2.22 8.30
N PRO A 302 -24.95 -3.25 7.47
CA PRO A 302 -25.07 -4.65 7.90
C PRO A 302 -23.87 -5.09 8.74
N VAL A 303 -24.13 -5.88 9.79
CA VAL A 303 -23.08 -6.51 10.60
C VAL A 303 -22.29 -7.51 9.77
N ILE A 304 -20.97 -7.35 9.72
CA ILE A 304 -20.04 -8.29 9.07
C ILE A 304 -19.56 -9.34 10.08
N SER A 305 -19.21 -8.91 11.29
CA SER A 305 -18.85 -9.81 12.38
C SER A 305 -19.08 -9.16 13.74
N MET A 306 -19.44 -9.97 14.73
CA MET A 306 -19.54 -9.55 16.12
C MET A 306 -18.95 -10.66 16.99
N ARG A 307 -17.97 -10.33 17.83
CA ARG A 307 -17.29 -11.33 18.66
C ARG A 307 -16.87 -10.79 20.03
N PRO A 308 -17.07 -11.55 21.12
CA PRO A 308 -16.52 -11.17 22.41
C PRO A 308 -14.99 -11.22 22.36
N TYR A 309 -14.34 -10.35 23.13
CA TYR A 309 -12.89 -10.35 23.33
C TYR A 309 -12.57 -10.12 24.80
N THR A 310 -11.46 -10.72 25.26
CA THR A 310 -10.91 -10.46 26.60
C THR A 310 -9.91 -9.30 26.57
N SER A 311 -9.18 -9.16 25.47
CA SER A 311 -8.33 -8.01 25.14
C SER A 311 -8.33 -7.84 23.61
N ASP A 312 -8.25 -6.60 23.12
CA ASP A 312 -8.07 -6.29 21.69
C ASP A 312 -6.94 -5.27 21.55
N HIS A 313 -6.17 -5.37 20.47
CA HIS A 313 -5.05 -4.46 20.24
C HIS A 313 -5.50 -2.99 20.18
N HIS A 314 -6.67 -2.68 19.62
CA HIS A 314 -7.13 -1.29 19.44
C HIS A 314 -7.95 -0.81 20.64
N PHE A 315 -8.69 -1.73 21.29
CA PHE A 315 -9.60 -1.39 22.40
C PHE A 315 -9.03 -1.64 23.81
N GLY A 316 -7.79 -2.13 23.90
CA GLY A 316 -7.08 -2.37 25.15
C GLY A 316 -7.44 -3.66 25.87
N GLU A 317 -7.17 -3.69 27.17
CA GLU A 317 -7.30 -4.89 28.03
C GLU A 317 -8.70 -5.06 28.63
N THR A 318 -9.60 -4.10 28.47
CA THR A 318 -10.96 -4.18 28.99
C THR A 318 -11.79 -5.15 28.15
N PRO A 319 -12.34 -6.25 28.72
CA PRO A 319 -13.17 -7.18 27.97
C PRO A 319 -14.40 -6.50 27.38
N GLY A 320 -14.79 -6.92 26.17
CA GLY A 320 -15.90 -6.32 25.44
C GLY A 320 -16.39 -7.18 24.29
N VAL A 321 -17.18 -6.58 23.41
CA VAL A 321 -17.63 -7.19 22.14
C VAL A 321 -17.18 -6.31 20.99
N LYS A 322 -16.39 -6.87 20.07
CA LYS A 322 -15.95 -6.18 18.86
C LYS A 322 -17.01 -6.38 17.79
N ILE A 323 -17.54 -5.29 17.27
CA ILE A 323 -18.47 -5.29 16.14
C ILE A 323 -17.78 -4.69 14.91
N VAL A 324 -18.00 -5.31 13.75
CA VAL A 324 -17.55 -4.84 12.44
C VAL A 324 -18.78 -4.68 11.57
N VAL A 325 -19.00 -3.49 11.01
CA VAL A 325 -20.17 -3.15 10.20
C VAL A 325 -19.71 -2.54 8.90
N MET A 326 -20.25 -2.99 7.77
CA MET A 326 -19.93 -2.42 6.46
C MET A 326 -20.72 -1.13 6.29
N ILE A 327 -20.03 0.00 6.11
CA ILE A 327 -20.66 1.33 6.06
C ILE A 327 -20.74 1.91 4.64
N ALA A 328 -19.89 1.41 3.73
CA ALA A 328 -19.83 1.88 2.35
C ALA A 328 -19.22 0.82 1.43
N GLU A 329 -19.53 0.93 0.13
CA GLU A 329 -18.87 0.20 -0.95
C GLU A 329 -18.42 1.22 -2.00
N VAL A 330 -17.12 1.25 -2.30
CA VAL A 330 -16.53 2.12 -3.32
C VAL A 330 -16.09 1.28 -4.51
N VAL A 331 -16.28 1.79 -5.72
CA VAL A 331 -15.93 1.10 -6.96
C VAL A 331 -14.70 1.78 -7.56
N HIS A 332 -13.57 1.08 -7.59
CA HIS A 332 -12.33 1.59 -8.15
C HIS A 332 -12.06 0.96 -9.53
N ASP A 333 -11.59 1.76 -10.47
CA ASP A 333 -11.25 1.29 -11.83
C ASP A 333 -10.17 0.19 -11.86
N LEU A 334 -9.20 0.24 -10.92
CA LEU A 334 -8.06 -0.69 -10.85
C LEU A 334 -8.32 -1.91 -9.96
N TYR A 335 -9.05 -1.71 -8.85
CA TYR A 335 -9.20 -2.73 -7.80
C TYR A 335 -10.63 -3.31 -7.70
N GLY A 336 -11.56 -2.82 -8.52
CA GLY A 336 -12.96 -3.22 -8.48
C GLY A 336 -13.67 -2.72 -7.21
N ARG A 337 -14.67 -3.49 -6.76
CA ARG A 337 -15.50 -3.17 -5.60
C ARG A 337 -14.76 -3.39 -4.30
N THR A 338 -14.76 -2.35 -3.47
CA THR A 338 -14.04 -2.29 -2.20
C THR A 338 -15.02 -1.94 -1.09
N LYS A 339 -15.04 -2.77 -0.04
CA LYS A 339 -15.88 -2.54 1.14
C LYS A 339 -15.12 -1.78 2.19
N ILE A 340 -15.78 -0.80 2.81
CA ILE A 340 -15.24 -0.01 3.92
C ILE A 340 -16.03 -0.38 5.17
N ASP A 341 -15.30 -0.77 6.20
CA ASP A 341 -15.86 -1.24 7.46
C ASP A 341 -15.66 -0.22 8.58
N ILE A 342 -16.59 -0.18 9.51
CA ILE A 342 -16.42 0.48 10.82
C ILE A 342 -16.26 -0.58 11.90
N VAL A 343 -15.36 -0.31 12.83
CA VAL A 343 -14.97 -1.23 13.90
C VAL A 343 -15.15 -0.53 15.24
N ALA A 344 -15.96 -1.12 16.11
CA ALA A 344 -16.25 -0.54 17.42
C ALA A 344 -16.16 -1.59 18.53
N ALA A 345 -15.86 -1.11 19.74
CA ALA A 345 -15.99 -1.88 20.97
C ALA A 345 -17.34 -1.58 21.64
N LEU A 346 -18.04 -2.63 22.00
CA LEU A 346 -19.26 -2.59 22.78
C LEU A 346 -19.00 -3.19 24.17
N PRO A 347 -19.76 -2.79 25.21
CA PRO A 347 -19.60 -3.34 26.56
C PRO A 347 -19.71 -4.87 26.58
N ALA A 348 -19.00 -5.50 27.52
CA ALA A 348 -19.17 -6.93 27.79
C ALA A 348 -20.64 -7.24 28.14
N GLY A 349 -21.15 -8.36 27.65
CA GLY A 349 -22.56 -8.76 27.81
C GLY A 349 -23.51 -8.19 26.77
N THR A 350 -23.05 -7.37 25.82
CA THR A 350 -23.85 -6.97 24.66
C THR A 350 -24.32 -8.21 23.89
N PRO A 351 -25.64 -8.37 23.63
CA PRO A 351 -26.16 -9.49 22.85
C PRO A 351 -25.52 -9.54 21.45
N LEU A 352 -25.10 -10.72 21.02
CA LEU A 352 -24.56 -10.90 19.68
C LEU A 352 -25.69 -10.82 18.66
N ILE A 353 -25.44 -10.05 17.61
CA ILE A 353 -26.34 -9.87 16.47
C ILE A 353 -25.81 -10.73 15.32
N ASP A 354 -26.71 -11.28 14.51
CA ASP A 354 -26.35 -12.14 13.39
C ASP A 354 -25.71 -11.35 12.25
N ARG A 355 -24.84 -12.03 11.50
CA ARG A 355 -24.20 -11.44 10.32
C ARG A 355 -25.27 -11.09 9.28
N GLY A 356 -25.23 -9.85 8.79
CA GLY A 356 -26.15 -9.32 7.79
C GLY A 356 -27.24 -8.42 8.37
N ASP A 357 -27.49 -8.48 9.68
CA ASP A 357 -28.50 -7.64 10.32
C ASP A 357 -28.12 -6.16 10.24
N PRO A 358 -29.08 -5.27 9.95
CA PRO A 358 -28.82 -3.84 9.90
C PRO A 358 -28.68 -3.27 11.31
N VAL A 359 -27.61 -2.53 11.55
CA VAL A 359 -27.38 -1.82 12.81
C VAL A 359 -27.06 -0.35 12.56
N THR A 360 -27.42 0.50 13.51
CA THR A 360 -26.97 1.90 13.56
C THR A 360 -25.88 2.01 14.61
N ILE A 361 -24.71 2.51 14.20
CA ILE A 361 -23.58 2.76 15.08
C ILE A 361 -23.43 4.27 15.26
N THR A 362 -23.26 4.66 16.51
CA THR A 362 -22.92 6.03 16.92
C THR A 362 -21.62 6.00 17.71
N GLY A 363 -20.72 6.92 17.44
CA GLY A 363 -19.44 7.01 18.14
C GLY A 363 -18.64 8.22 17.69
N THR A 364 -17.40 8.30 18.15
CA THR A 364 -16.44 9.31 17.69
C THR A 364 -15.40 8.62 16.82
N LEU A 365 -15.13 9.18 15.63
CA LEU A 365 -14.07 8.70 14.75
C LEU A 365 -12.71 8.83 15.46
N ASP A 366 -11.95 7.74 15.54
CA ASP A 366 -10.71 7.67 16.34
C ASP A 366 -9.48 7.43 15.46
N GLU A 367 -9.48 6.33 14.69
CA GLU A 367 -8.32 5.89 13.91
C GLU A 367 -8.76 5.31 12.56
N LEU A 368 -7.90 5.41 11.55
CA LEU A 368 -8.08 4.78 10.24
C LEU A 368 -6.98 3.76 9.95
N ASP A 369 -7.36 2.53 9.60
CA ASP A 369 -6.45 1.50 9.09
C ASP A 369 -6.64 1.37 7.57
N VAL A 370 -5.81 2.09 6.80
CA VAL A 370 -5.91 2.14 5.34
C VAL A 370 -5.72 0.77 4.68
N PRO A 371 -4.72 -0.07 5.07
CA PRO A 371 -4.56 -1.40 4.51
C PRO A 371 -5.79 -2.30 4.71
N LYS A 372 -6.46 -2.24 5.88
CA LYS A 372 -7.69 -2.99 6.13
C LYS A 372 -8.96 -2.28 5.70
N ARG A 373 -8.87 -1.00 5.32
CA ARG A 373 -10.01 -0.15 4.93
C ARG A 373 -11.07 -0.11 6.03
N SER A 374 -10.59 0.06 7.26
CA SER A 374 -11.38 0.00 8.48
C SER A 374 -11.24 1.31 9.25
N ILE A 375 -12.36 1.86 9.70
CA ILE A 375 -12.43 3.05 10.55
C ILE A 375 -12.78 2.60 11.98
N TYR A 376 -12.02 3.06 12.97
CA TYR A 376 -12.25 2.72 14.37
C TYR A 376 -13.02 3.82 15.09
N LEU A 377 -13.87 3.38 16.02
CA LEU A 377 -14.65 4.25 16.89
C LEU A 377 -14.24 4.13 18.35
N LYS A 378 -14.38 5.26 19.03
CA LYS A 378 -14.28 5.39 20.49
C LYS A 378 -15.63 5.62 21.15
#